data_AF-H0SGZ9-F1
#
_entry.id   AF-H0SGZ9-F1
#
_cell.length_a   1.000
_cell.length_b   1.000
_cell.length_c   1.000
_cell.angle_alpha   90.00
_cell.angle_beta   90.00
_cell.angle_gamma   90.00
#
_symmetry.space_group_name_H-M   'P 1'
#
loop_
_entity.id
_entity.type
_entity.pdbx_description
1 polymer ?
#
loop_
_entity_poly.entity_id
_entity_poly.type
_entity_poly.pdbx_seq_one_letter_code
_entity_poly.pdbx_strand_id
1 'polypeptide(L)'
;MFDTTAMTAAHRTLPFGTRLRVTRLDTGRSVLVRINDRGPYVDGRVVDLSYAAASLLDMVDAGLADVRLDVVRWPKPRPRKLPLQQAAPANARLLLRPPPRLTLLDQTIRRRPAADSVYDRLAAAVVLNSSVGSDAR
;
A
#
# COMPACT_ATOMS: atom_id res chain seq x y z
N MET A 1 -4.03 4.56 17.61
CA MET A 1 -3.66 5.99 17.70
C MET A 1 -3.21 6.44 16.33
N PHE A 2 -4.03 7.23 15.64
CA PHE A 2 -3.68 7.81 14.33
C PHE A 2 -2.97 9.13 14.57
N ASP A 3 -1.81 9.31 13.96
CA ASP A 3 -1.08 10.58 14.02
C ASP A 3 -1.67 11.52 12.95
N THR A 4 -2.38 12.55 13.42
CA THR A 4 -3.04 13.56 12.58
C THR A 4 -2.05 14.50 11.91
N THR A 5 -0.81 14.58 12.42
CA THR A 5 0.29 15.38 11.86
C THR A 5 1.06 14.62 10.78
N ALA A 6 0.93 13.29 10.74
CA ALA A 6 1.66 12.47 9.81
C ALA A 6 1.08 12.53 8.40
N MET A 7 1.97 12.56 7.40
CA MET A 7 1.63 12.47 5.97
C MET A 7 1.30 11.02 5.58
N THR A 8 0.12 10.57 5.97
CA THR A 8 -0.30 9.17 5.88
C THR A 8 -1.68 8.98 5.25
N ALA A 9 -1.96 7.75 4.84
CA ALA A 9 -3.24 7.38 4.26
C ALA A 9 -3.59 5.91 4.50
N ALA A 10 -4.88 5.60 4.49
CA ALA A 10 -5.40 4.23 4.47
C ALA A 10 -5.78 3.82 3.04
N HIS A 11 -5.46 2.58 2.67
CA HIS A 11 -5.83 2.00 1.38
C HIS A 11 -6.15 0.50 1.51
N ARG A 12 -7.15 0.02 0.76
CA ARG A 12 -7.67 -1.37 0.84
C ARG A 12 -6.60 -2.41 0.53
N THR A 13 -5.93 -2.27 -0.61
CA THR A 13 -5.05 -3.31 -1.17
C THR A 13 -3.57 -2.96 -1.22
N LEU A 14 -3.19 -1.67 -1.19
CA LEU A 14 -1.79 -1.28 -1.31
C LEU A 14 -0.98 -1.77 -0.09
N PRO A 15 0.23 -2.31 -0.31
CA PRO A 15 1.13 -2.71 0.77
C PRO A 15 1.44 -1.54 1.70
N PHE A 16 1.57 -1.83 3.00
CA PHE A 16 2.03 -0.83 3.96
C PHE A 16 3.44 -0.34 3.61
N GLY A 17 3.67 0.96 3.75
CA GLY A 17 4.92 1.61 3.38
C GLY A 17 4.99 2.05 1.92
N THR A 18 3.97 1.77 1.11
CA THR A 18 3.83 2.37 -0.24
C THR A 18 3.75 3.88 -0.11
N ARG A 19 4.51 4.60 -0.94
CA ARG A 19 4.41 6.06 -1.05
C ARG A 19 3.57 6.42 -2.26
N LEU A 20 2.56 7.26 -2.04
CA LEU A 20 1.66 7.76 -3.07
C LEU A 20 1.85 9.26 -3.22
N ARG A 21 1.75 9.74 -4.46
CA ARG A 21 1.35 11.11 -4.75
C ARG A 21 -0.15 11.11 -4.94
N VAL A 22 -0.83 11.95 -4.18
CA VAL A 22 -2.28 12.14 -4.27
C VAL A 22 -2.49 13.53 -4.84
N THR A 23 -3.16 13.61 -5.98
CA THR A 23 -3.44 14.88 -6.66
C THR A 23 -4.93 15.12 -6.65
N ARG A 24 -5.41 16.23 -6.10
CA ARG A 24 -6.80 16.62 -6.26
C ARG A 24 -7.01 17.22 -7.65
N LEU A 25 -8.06 16.78 -8.33
CA LEU A 25 -8.25 17.06 -9.75
C LEU A 25 -8.80 18.46 -10.05
N ASP A 26 -9.66 18.98 -9.18
CA ASP A 26 -10.29 20.31 -9.31
C ASP A 26 -9.27 21.46 -9.22
N THR A 27 -8.26 21.32 -8.36
CA THR A 27 -7.28 22.34 -7.98
C THR A 27 -5.88 22.03 -8.49
N GLY A 28 -5.63 20.78 -8.91
CA GLY A 28 -4.31 20.29 -9.30
C GLY A 28 -3.32 20.16 -8.13
N ARG A 29 -3.73 20.45 -6.89
CA ARG A 29 -2.86 20.35 -5.70
C ARG A 29 -2.47 18.91 -5.47
N SER A 30 -1.21 18.66 -5.11
CA SER A 30 -0.74 17.31 -4.84
C SER A 30 0.07 17.19 -3.56
N VAL A 31 0.06 15.99 -2.98
CA VAL A 31 0.73 15.71 -1.72
C VAL A 31 1.30 14.30 -1.70
N LEU A 32 2.44 14.12 -1.04
CA LEU A 32 3.04 12.80 -0.84
C LEU A 32 2.60 12.21 0.50
N VAL A 33 2.07 10.99 0.46
CA VAL A 33 1.63 10.25 1.65
C VAL A 33 2.21 8.85 1.67
N ARG A 34 2.24 8.25 2.86
CA ARG A 34 2.61 6.85 3.06
C ARG A 34 1.40 6.04 3.51
N ILE A 35 1.17 4.90 2.86
CA ILE A 35 0.16 3.94 3.32
C ILE A 35 0.61 3.33 4.64
N ASN A 36 -0.16 3.55 5.70
CA ASN A 36 0.07 3.00 7.03
C ASN A 36 -1.13 2.23 7.58
N ASP A 37 -2.30 2.32 6.92
CA ASP A 37 -3.53 1.71 7.39
C ASP A 37 -4.41 1.11 6.28
N ARG A 38 -5.45 0.38 6.66
CA ARG A 38 -6.41 -0.30 5.79
C ARG A 38 -7.77 0.37 5.84
N GLY A 39 -8.44 0.36 4.69
CA GLY A 39 -9.68 1.08 4.44
C GLY A 39 -9.54 1.93 3.19
N PRO A 40 -10.51 2.79 2.86
CA PRO A 40 -11.87 2.80 3.41
C PRO A 40 -12.60 1.50 3.10
N TYR A 41 -13.52 1.04 3.95
CA TYR A 41 -14.39 -0.11 3.65
C TYR A 41 -15.76 0.31 3.08
N VAL A 42 -15.96 1.62 2.90
CA VAL A 42 -17.16 2.19 2.29
C VAL A 42 -17.00 2.25 0.78
N ASP A 43 -17.99 1.77 0.04
CA ASP A 43 -18.00 1.79 -1.42
C ASP A 43 -17.96 3.21 -1.99
N GLY A 44 -17.36 3.33 -3.17
CA GLY A 44 -17.10 4.61 -3.82
C GLY A 44 -15.86 5.36 -3.30
N ARG A 45 -15.27 4.96 -2.16
CA ARG A 45 -14.04 5.57 -1.62
C ARG A 45 -12.82 4.68 -1.85
N VAL A 46 -11.69 5.30 -2.20
CA VAL A 46 -10.48 4.57 -2.58
C VAL A 46 -9.32 4.84 -1.61
N VAL A 47 -9.27 6.04 -1.04
CA VAL A 47 -8.22 6.43 -0.10
C VAL A 47 -8.78 7.33 1.01
N ASP A 48 -8.28 7.10 2.21
CA ASP A 48 -8.59 7.91 3.39
C ASP A 48 -7.32 8.64 3.80
N LEU A 49 -7.31 9.97 3.77
CA LEU A 49 -6.15 10.80 4.07
C LEU A 49 -6.16 11.25 5.52
N SER A 50 -4.97 11.40 6.12
CA SER A 50 -4.85 12.12 7.40
C SER A 50 -5.28 13.58 7.26
N TYR A 51 -5.65 14.20 8.39
CA TYR A 51 -6.02 15.61 8.44
C TYR A 51 -4.91 16.53 7.86
N ALA A 52 -3.64 16.29 8.21
CA ALA A 52 -2.52 17.06 7.65
C ALA A 52 -2.42 16.95 6.12
N ALA A 53 -2.57 15.75 5.56
CA ALA A 53 -2.53 15.56 4.11
C ALA A 53 -3.74 16.20 3.40
N ALA A 54 -4.92 16.09 4.01
CA ALA A 54 -6.14 16.73 3.55
C ALA A 54 -6.05 18.26 3.57
N SER A 55 -5.50 18.84 4.63
CA SER A 55 -5.29 20.28 4.77
C SER A 55 -4.36 20.83 3.69
N LEU A 56 -3.26 20.13 3.41
CA LEU A 56 -2.35 20.51 2.34
C LEU A 56 -2.96 20.39 0.93
N LEU A 57 -3.94 19.51 0.75
CA LEU A 57 -4.70 19.43 -0.48
C LEU A 57 -5.84 20.45 -0.53
N ASP A 58 -6.28 21.03 0.60
CA ASP A 58 -7.45 21.92 0.75
C ASP A 58 -8.83 21.23 0.84
N MET A 59 -8.93 20.03 1.43
CA MET A 59 -10.17 19.20 1.41
C MET A 59 -10.82 19.09 2.77
N VAL A 60 -10.27 19.77 3.77
CA VAL A 60 -10.81 19.69 5.13
C VAL A 60 -12.28 20.12 5.13
N ASP A 61 -12.61 21.21 4.45
CA ASP A 61 -13.99 21.72 4.38
C ASP A 61 -14.86 20.92 3.40
N ALA A 62 -14.28 20.41 2.31
CA ALA A 62 -15.01 19.62 1.31
C ALA A 62 -15.38 18.22 1.84
N GLY A 63 -14.57 17.65 2.72
CA GLY A 63 -14.70 16.30 3.28
C GLY A 63 -14.41 15.16 2.30
N LEU A 64 -14.87 15.28 1.05
CA LEU A 64 -14.67 14.37 -0.06
C LEU A 64 -14.17 15.13 -1.30
N ALA A 65 -13.28 14.51 -2.07
CA ALA A 65 -12.83 15.06 -3.34
C ALA A 65 -12.39 13.97 -4.32
N ASP A 66 -12.52 14.25 -5.62
CA ASP A 66 -11.92 13.40 -6.64
C ASP A 66 -10.41 13.65 -6.74
N VAL A 67 -9.67 12.57 -6.64
CA VAL A 67 -8.21 12.54 -6.66
C VAL A 67 -7.70 11.54 -7.68
N ARG A 68 -6.48 11.79 -8.12
CA ARG A 68 -5.63 10.84 -8.83
C ARG A 68 -4.57 10.32 -7.88
N LEU A 69 -4.36 9.01 -7.89
CA LEU A 69 -3.30 8.35 -7.13
C LEU A 69 -2.16 7.98 -8.06
N ASP A 70 -0.92 8.30 -7.70
CA ASP A 70 0.27 7.80 -8.40
C ASP A 70 1.18 7.09 -7.39
N VAL A 71 1.54 5.85 -7.67
CA VAL A 71 2.50 5.12 -6.82
C VAL A 71 3.91 5.61 -7.13
N VAL A 72 4.47 6.39 -6.20
CA VAL A 72 5.83 6.92 -6.30
C VAL A 72 6.85 5.86 -5.89
N ARG A 73 6.53 5.03 -4.89
CA ARG A 73 7.47 4.01 -4.40
C ARG A 73 6.77 2.84 -3.72
N TRP A 74 7.10 1.63 -4.17
CA TRP A 74 6.73 0.39 -3.48
C TRP A 74 7.64 0.13 -2.26
N PRO A 75 7.11 -0.46 -1.17
CA PRO A 75 7.93 -0.87 -0.04
C PRO A 75 8.86 -2.00 -0.45
N LYS A 76 10.07 -2.02 0.11
CA LYS A 76 11.00 -3.16 -0.09
C LYS A 76 10.38 -4.40 0.56
N PRO A 77 10.33 -5.56 -0.14
CA PRO A 77 9.92 -6.81 0.49
C PRO A 77 10.82 -7.07 1.69
N ARG A 78 10.23 -7.29 2.87
CA ARG A 78 11.01 -7.83 3.98
C ARG A 78 11.35 -9.27 3.60
N PRO A 79 12.63 -9.67 3.59
CA PRO A 79 12.97 -11.06 3.36
C PRO A 79 12.21 -11.88 4.42
N ARG A 80 11.34 -12.78 3.96
CA ARG A 80 10.76 -13.78 4.84
C ARG A 80 11.98 -14.52 5.43
N LYS A 81 12.12 -14.57 6.75
CA LYS A 81 13.02 -15.58 7.34
C LYS A 81 12.51 -16.89 6.76
N LEU A 82 13.21 -17.48 5.79
CA LEU A 82 12.89 -18.83 5.38
C LEU A 82 12.95 -19.64 6.68
N PRO A 83 11.97 -20.51 6.96
CA PRO A 83 12.21 -21.52 7.98
C PRO A 83 13.55 -22.15 7.60
N LEU A 84 14.53 -22.05 8.50
CA LEU A 84 15.76 -22.83 8.38
C LEU A 84 15.27 -24.23 8.08
N GLN A 85 15.58 -24.76 6.89
CA GLN A 85 15.25 -26.14 6.57
C GLN A 85 15.69 -26.95 7.78
N GLN A 86 14.74 -27.67 8.39
CA GLN A 86 15.07 -28.69 9.35
C GLN A 86 16.18 -29.50 8.70
N ALA A 87 17.38 -29.41 9.28
CA ALA A 87 18.51 -30.18 8.81
C ALA A 87 18.02 -31.63 8.73
N ALA A 88 18.05 -32.21 7.53
CA ALA A 88 17.78 -33.62 7.36
C ALA A 88 18.67 -34.36 8.37
N PRO A 89 18.14 -35.34 9.14
CA PRO A 89 18.98 -36.10 10.03
C PRO A 89 20.11 -36.76 9.22
N ALA A 90 21.33 -36.64 9.72
CA ALA A 90 22.58 -37.00 9.05
C ALA A 90 22.76 -38.51 8.75
N ASN A 91 21.69 -39.30 8.79
CA ASN A 91 21.68 -40.74 8.53
C ASN A 91 20.73 -41.17 7.38
N ALA A 92 20.24 -40.24 6.55
CA ALA A 92 19.56 -40.61 5.31
C ALA A 92 20.59 -41.08 4.27
N ARG A 93 20.87 -42.39 4.30
CA ARG A 93 21.68 -43.12 3.33
C ARG A 93 21.30 -42.70 1.90
N LEU A 94 22.28 -42.12 1.22
CA LEU A 94 22.25 -41.58 -0.13
C LEU A 94 21.77 -42.63 -1.14
N LEU A 95 20.45 -42.76 -1.36
CA LEU A 95 19.94 -43.39 -2.57
C LEU A 95 19.97 -42.33 -3.66
N LEU A 96 21.03 -42.37 -4.46
CA LEU A 96 21.15 -41.66 -5.74
C LEU A 96 19.89 -41.91 -6.57
N ARG A 97 18.95 -40.98 -6.55
CA ARG A 97 18.07 -40.74 -7.68
C ARG A 97 18.62 -39.49 -8.36
N PRO A 98 18.99 -39.53 -9.65
CA PRO A 98 19.35 -38.30 -10.35
C PRO A 98 18.17 -37.34 -10.26
N PRO A 99 18.40 -36.04 -10.01
CA PRO A 99 17.32 -35.08 -10.01
C PRO A 99 16.65 -35.11 -11.39
N PRO A 100 15.30 -35.05 -11.46
CA PRO A 100 14.65 -34.82 -12.74
C PRO A 100 15.23 -33.52 -13.31
N ARG A 101 15.72 -33.60 -14.55
CA ARG A 101 16.24 -32.45 -15.29
C ARG A 101 15.10 -31.43 -15.35
N LEU A 102 15.20 -30.37 -14.54
CA LEU A 102 14.23 -29.28 -14.53
C LEU A 102 14.19 -28.70 -15.95
N THR A 103 13.14 -29.05 -16.69
CA THR A 103 12.80 -28.40 -17.95
C THR A 103 12.34 -27.01 -17.56
N LEU A 104 13.17 -26.01 -17.87
CA LEU A 104 12.94 -24.61 -17.55
C LEU A 104 11.88 -24.06 -18.50
N LEU A 105 10.62 -24.44 -18.28
CA LEU A 105 9.45 -23.94 -18.99
C LEU A 105 8.31 -23.71 -17.98
N ASP A 106 8.39 -22.58 -17.29
CA ASP A 106 7.24 -21.76 -16.88
C ASP A 106 7.78 -20.39 -16.42
N GLN A 107 8.18 -19.50 -17.34
CA GLN A 107 7.25 -18.57 -17.99
C GLN A 107 6.12 -18.03 -17.10
N THR A 108 6.42 -17.53 -15.89
CA THR A 108 5.82 -16.27 -15.39
C THR A 108 6.46 -15.84 -14.06
N ILE A 109 7.76 -15.50 -14.08
CA ILE A 109 8.25 -14.48 -13.15
C ILE A 109 7.52 -13.20 -13.59
N ARG A 110 6.37 -12.94 -12.95
CA ARG A 110 5.54 -11.77 -13.19
C ARG A 110 6.46 -10.56 -13.17
N ARG A 111 6.57 -9.95 -14.35
CA ARG A 111 7.36 -8.74 -14.61
C ARG A 111 7.13 -7.77 -13.44
N ARG A 112 8.20 -7.33 -12.77
CA ARG A 112 8.16 -6.05 -12.07
C ARG A 112 7.57 -5.05 -13.07
N PRO A 113 6.46 -4.35 -12.79
CA PRO A 113 6.19 -3.18 -13.59
C PRO A 113 7.41 -2.28 -13.43
N ALA A 114 7.96 -1.87 -14.56
CA ALA A 114 9.00 -0.86 -14.61
C ALA A 114 8.52 0.35 -13.79
N ALA A 115 9.47 1.07 -13.21
CA ALA A 115 9.24 2.35 -12.58
C ALA A 115 8.56 3.26 -13.61
N ASP A 116 7.23 3.31 -13.57
CA ASP A 116 6.31 4.38 -13.96
C ASP A 116 4.86 3.84 -13.84
N SER A 117 4.23 4.29 -12.74
CA SER A 117 2.81 4.26 -12.34
C SER A 117 1.82 3.42 -13.18
N VAL A 118 1.43 2.23 -12.69
CA VAL A 118 0.22 1.49 -13.15
C VAL A 118 -0.97 1.71 -12.19
N TYR A 119 -0.97 2.79 -11.42
CA TYR A 119 -2.08 3.11 -10.51
C TYR A 119 -2.71 4.47 -10.77
N ASP A 120 -2.59 4.99 -11.99
CA ASP A 120 -3.30 6.20 -12.43
C ASP A 120 -4.81 5.93 -12.49
N ARG A 121 -5.47 6.00 -11.33
CA ARG A 121 -6.91 5.87 -11.21
C ARG A 121 -7.46 7.13 -10.58
N LEU A 122 -8.54 7.62 -11.21
CA LEU A 122 -9.49 8.51 -10.56
C LEU A 122 -10.10 7.77 -9.36
N ALA A 123 -10.15 8.45 -8.23
CA ALA A 123 -10.45 7.89 -6.93
C ALA A 123 -11.14 8.95 -6.09
N ALA A 124 -12.16 8.60 -5.31
CA ALA A 124 -12.65 9.52 -4.28
C ALA A 124 -11.77 9.39 -3.02
N ALA A 125 -11.25 10.52 -2.56
CA ALA A 125 -10.55 10.65 -1.28
C ALA A 125 -11.48 11.23 -0.21
N VAL A 126 -11.31 10.76 1.03
CA VAL A 126 -12.00 11.31 2.21
C VAL A 126 -10.98 11.73 3.27
N VAL A 127 -11.35 12.73 4.08
CA VAL A 127 -10.57 13.15 5.24
C VAL A 127 -10.91 12.25 6.43
N LEU A 128 -9.90 11.62 7.03
CA LEU A 128 -10.02 11.00 8.34
C LEU A 128 -9.94 12.09 9.41
N ASN A 129 -11.10 12.62 9.80
CA ASN A 129 -11.20 13.31 11.07
C ASN A 129 -11.08 12.23 12.15
N SER A 130 -9.91 12.13 12.77
CA SER A 130 -9.85 11.52 14.09
C SER A 130 -10.87 12.25 14.96
N SER A 131 -11.84 11.50 15.46
CA SER A 131 -12.78 11.95 16.47
C SER A 131 -12.09 12.87 17.47
N VAL A 132 -12.57 14.12 17.51
CA VAL A 132 -12.84 14.77 18.80
C VAL A 132 -13.49 13.69 19.66
N GLY A 133 -12.93 13.39 20.83
CA GLY A 133 -13.64 12.61 21.83
C GLY A 133 -14.98 13.28 22.04
N SER A 134 -16.05 12.64 21.57
CA SER A 134 -17.40 13.00 21.97
C SER A 134 -17.54 12.54 23.41
N ASP A 135 -17.14 13.40 24.34
CA ASP A 135 -17.91 13.58 25.56
C ASP A 135 -19.34 13.90 25.12
N ALA A 136 -20.20 12.90 25.23
CA ALA A 136 -21.64 13.07 25.17
C ALA A 136 -22.22 12.31 26.37
N ARG A 137 -22.35 13.08 27.46
CA ARG A 137 -23.31 12.99 28.58
C ARG A 137 -23.75 11.61 29.08
#